data_AF-A0AAD6WUG3-F1
#
_entry.id   AF-A0AAD6WUG3-F1
#
_cell.length_a   1.000
_cell.length_b   1.000
_cell.length_c   1.000
_cell.angle_alpha   90.00
_cell.angle_beta   90.00
_cell.angle_gamma   90.00
#
_symmetry.space_group_name_H-M   'P 1'
#
loop_
_entity.id
_entity.type
_entity.pdbx_description
1 polymer ?
#
loop_
_entity_poly.entity_id
_entity_poly.type
_entity_poly.pdbx_seq_one_letter_code
_entity_poly.pdbx_strand_id
1 'polypeptide(L)'
;LLQKQLPPGSTLLDTFLSSDKTAMTGDRSAYPMLISLADIDMDFRMKASHHEFFLLSLLPITIFWEKDPTIRGVLASRPFHAIPDFILEPLKRTA
;
A
#
# COMPACT_ATOMS: atom_id res chain seq x y z
N LEU A 1 -1.01 -24.29 11.33
CA LEU A 1 -1.57 -23.62 10.13
C LEU A 1 -2.64 -22.65 10.60
N LEU A 2 -2.45 -21.36 10.35
CA LEU A 2 -3.36 -20.28 10.76
C LEU A 2 -4.81 -20.56 10.33
N GLN A 3 -5.02 -21.11 9.13
CA GLN A 3 -6.33 -21.55 8.63
C GLN A 3 -7.09 -22.50 9.57
N LYS A 4 -6.41 -23.38 10.31
CA LYS A 4 -7.06 -24.35 11.22
C LYS A 4 -7.60 -23.70 12.50
N GLN A 5 -7.19 -22.46 12.77
CA GLN A 5 -7.63 -21.70 13.94
C GLN A 5 -8.85 -20.82 13.64
N LEU A 6 -9.23 -20.70 12.36
CA LEU A 6 -10.36 -19.87 11.95
C LEU A 6 -11.69 -20.65 12.03
N PRO A 7 -12.84 -19.97 12.23
CA PRO A 7 -14.16 -20.61 12.30
C PRO A 7 -14.52 -21.39 11.01
N PRO A 8 -15.36 -22.44 11.11
CA PRO A 8 -15.87 -23.12 9.93
C PRO A 8 -16.52 -22.16 8.94
N GLY A 9 -16.17 -22.28 7.65
CA GLY A 9 -16.67 -21.41 6.58
C GLY A 9 -15.83 -20.15 6.31
N SER A 10 -14.74 -19.94 7.05
CA SER A 10 -13.78 -18.86 6.79
C SER A 10 -12.60 -19.33 5.94
N THR A 11 -12.06 -18.42 5.13
CA THR A 11 -10.90 -18.64 4.26
C THR A 11 -9.83 -17.62 4.59
N LEU A 12 -8.62 -18.10 4.87
CA LEU A 12 -7.43 -17.27 5.00
C LEU A 12 -7.00 -16.82 3.61
N LEU A 13 -6.84 -15.51 3.45
CA LEU A 13 -6.47 -14.90 2.19
C LEU A 13 -5.31 -13.95 2.42
N ASP A 14 -4.18 -14.25 1.78
CA ASP A 14 -3.00 -13.40 1.87
C ASP A 14 -3.16 -12.18 0.96
N THR A 15 -2.67 -11.04 1.45
CA THR A 15 -2.79 -9.75 0.76
C THR A 15 -1.40 -9.16 0.55
N PHE A 16 -1.17 -8.64 -0.65
CA PHE A 16 0.05 -7.94 -1.04
C PHE A 16 -0.20 -6.44 -1.17
N LEU A 17 0.72 -5.63 -0.65
CA LEU A 17 0.68 -4.17 -0.77
C LEU A 17 1.87 -3.68 -1.58
N SER A 18 1.61 -2.80 -2.54
CA SER A 18 2.64 -2.16 -3.36
C SER A 18 2.48 -0.65 -3.33
N SER A 19 3.59 0.07 -3.26
CA SER A 19 3.61 1.52 -3.42
C SER A 19 4.89 1.97 -4.09
N ASP A 20 4.75 2.72 -5.18
CA ASP A 20 5.87 3.32 -5.91
C ASP A 20 5.52 4.74 -6.37
N LYS A 21 6.52 5.60 -6.53
CA LYS A 21 6.33 6.98 -6.98
C LYS A 21 5.83 6.98 -8.42
N THR A 22 4.62 7.46 -8.62
CA THR A 22 3.98 7.53 -9.94
C THR A 22 3.76 8.98 -10.35
N ALA A 23 4.16 9.32 -11.57
CA ALA A 23 3.85 10.61 -12.17
C ALA A 23 2.34 10.70 -12.47
N MET A 24 1.75 11.84 -12.15
CA MET A 24 0.33 12.15 -12.33
C MET A 24 0.19 13.28 -13.35
N THR A 25 -1.01 13.46 -13.89
CA THR A 25 -1.30 14.52 -14.85
C THR A 25 -0.97 15.90 -14.29
N GLY A 26 -0.24 16.71 -15.07
CA GLY A 26 0.08 18.11 -14.74
C GLY A 26 1.25 18.28 -13.77
N ASP A 27 2.41 17.70 -14.10
CA ASP A 27 3.69 17.82 -13.35
C ASP A 27 3.59 17.48 -11.85
N ARG A 28 2.60 16.65 -11.50
CA ARG A 28 2.40 16.16 -10.13
C ARG A 28 2.91 14.75 -10.03
N SER A 29 3.20 14.32 -8.81
CA SER A 29 3.56 12.94 -8.52
C SER A 29 2.99 12.56 -7.17
N ALA A 30 2.66 11.29 -6.99
CA ALA A 30 2.14 10.73 -5.76
C ALA A 30 2.70 9.31 -5.58
N TYR A 31 2.58 8.76 -4.38
CA TYR A 31 2.81 7.34 -4.15
C TYR A 31 1.45 6.65 -4.08
N PRO A 32 0.93 6.06 -5.18
CA PRO A 32 -0.21 5.17 -5.10
C PRO A 32 0.05 4.01 -4.15
N MET A 33 -0.99 3.63 -3.41
CA MET A 33 -1.02 2.44 -2.59
C MET A 33 -1.96 1.44 -3.25
N LEU A 34 -1.39 0.34 -3.72
CA LEU A 34 -2.08 -0.72 -4.42
C LEU A 34 -2.20 -1.95 -3.53
N ILE A 35 -3.33 -2.62 -3.59
CA ILE A 35 -3.61 -3.87 -2.88
C ILE A 35 -3.97 -4.97 -3.89
N SER A 36 -3.46 -6.18 -3.65
CA SER A 36 -3.80 -7.38 -4.43
C SER A 36 -3.84 -8.61 -3.53
N LEU A 37 -4.42 -9.69 -4.02
CA LEU A 37 -4.41 -10.98 -3.33
C LEU A 37 -3.11 -11.72 -3.67
N ALA A 38 -2.43 -12.22 -2.65
CA ALA A 38 -1.16 -12.92 -2.85
C ALA A 38 -1.36 -14.31 -3.47
N ASP A 39 -2.57 -14.86 -3.39
CA ASP A 39 -2.96 -16.16 -3.97
C ASP A 39 -3.11 -16.11 -5.50
N ILE A 40 -3.06 -14.91 -6.10
CA ILE A 40 -3.04 -14.74 -7.56
C ILE A 40 -1.61 -14.89 -8.05
N ASP A 41 -1.41 -15.72 -9.07
CA ASP A 41 -0.11 -15.95 -9.71
C ASP A 41 0.57 -14.63 -10.14
N MET A 42 1.89 -14.54 -9.97
CA MET A 42 2.64 -13.32 -10.23
C MET A 42 2.56 -12.87 -11.70
N ASP A 43 2.61 -13.81 -12.64
CA ASP A 43 2.55 -13.49 -14.07
C ASP A 43 1.17 -12.99 -14.48
N PHE A 44 0.14 -13.33 -13.70
CA PHE A 44 -1.20 -12.77 -13.84
C PHE A 44 -1.27 -11.36 -13.22
N ARG A 45 -0.79 -11.20 -11.97
CA ARG A 45 -0.80 -9.90 -11.26
C ARG A 45 -0.05 -8.78 -11.98
N MET A 46 1.07 -9.10 -12.63
CA MET A 46 1.92 -8.08 -13.26
C MET A 46 1.39 -7.60 -14.62
N LYS A 47 0.34 -8.24 -15.16
CA LYS A 47 -0.25 -7.80 -16.44
C LYS A 47 -1.27 -6.71 -16.20
N ALA A 48 -1.00 -5.52 -16.72
CA ALA A 48 -1.86 -4.34 -16.58
C ALA A 48 -3.31 -4.54 -17.06
N SER A 49 -3.57 -5.50 -17.96
CA SER A 49 -4.92 -5.77 -18.49
C SER A 49 -5.85 -6.49 -17.52
N HIS A 50 -5.29 -7.14 -16.50
CA HIS A 50 -6.06 -8.07 -15.68
C HIS A 50 -6.64 -7.42 -14.39
N HIS A 51 -6.22 -6.19 -14.06
CA HIS A 51 -6.79 -5.37 -12.97
C HIS A 51 -6.72 -6.03 -11.58
N GLU A 52 -5.67 -6.81 -11.30
CA GLU A 52 -5.45 -7.53 -10.02
C GLU A 52 -5.10 -6.60 -8.88
N PHE A 53 -4.73 -5.36 -9.20
CA PHE A 53 -4.39 -4.33 -8.23
C PHE A 53 -5.53 -3.33 -8.11
N PHE A 54 -6.02 -3.15 -6.88
CA PHE A 54 -6.93 -2.08 -6.53
C PHE A 54 -6.15 -0.92 -5.93
N LEU A 55 -6.50 0.31 -6.34
CA LEU A 55 -5.95 1.53 -5.75
C LEU A 55 -6.69 1.85 -4.45
N LEU A 56 -5.99 1.76 -3.32
CA LEU A 56 -6.50 2.12 -2.00
C LEU A 56 -6.37 3.62 -1.72
N SER A 57 -5.23 4.21 -2.06
CA SER A 57 -4.97 5.63 -1.79
C SER A 57 -3.87 6.21 -2.66
N LEU A 58 -3.79 7.54 -2.70
CA LEU A 58 -2.67 8.31 -3.25
C LEU A 58 -2.00 9.06 -2.11
N LEU A 59 -0.81 8.63 -1.70
CA LEU A 59 -0.04 9.34 -0.69
C LEU A 59 0.60 10.59 -1.31
N PRO A 60 0.45 11.77 -0.68
CA PRO A 60 1.05 12.99 -1.18
C PRO A 60 2.58 12.94 -1.04
N ILE A 61 3.29 13.55 -1.98
CA ILE A 61 4.72 13.81 -1.81
C ILE A 61 4.86 14.99 -0.85
N THR A 62 5.35 14.69 0.35
CA THR A 62 5.56 15.70 1.40
C THR A 62 6.88 16.42 1.18
N ILE A 63 6.82 17.75 1.09
CA ILE A 63 7.99 18.62 1.00
C ILE A 63 8.14 19.33 2.35
N PHE A 64 9.33 19.22 2.95
CA PHE A 64 9.66 19.87 4.21
C PHE A 64 10.76 20.91 3.98
N TRP A 65 10.58 22.09 4.56
CA TRP A 65 11.52 23.23 4.47
C TRP A 65 12.72 23.10 5.41
N GLU A 66 12.99 21.89 5.91
CA GLU A 66 14.13 21.59 6.79
C GLU A 66 15.45 21.68 6.02
N LYS A 67 16.44 22.35 6.62
CA LYS A 67 17.74 22.61 6.01
C LYS A 67 18.64 21.38 6.08
N ASP A 68 18.56 20.63 7.18
CA ASP A 68 19.32 19.38 7.33
C ASP A 68 18.69 18.28 6.44
N PRO A 69 19.42 17.75 5.44
CA PRO A 69 18.91 16.71 4.56
C PRO A 69 18.56 15.41 5.29
N THR A 70 19.27 15.09 6.38
CA THR A 70 19.05 13.89 7.20
C THR A 70 17.71 14.01 7.91
N ILE A 71 17.49 15.13 8.60
CA ILE A 71 16.23 15.40 9.31
C ILE A 71 15.09 15.48 8.31
N ARG A 72 15.30 16.16 7.17
CA ARG A 72 14.30 16.24 6.09
C ARG A 72 13.91 14.86 5.56
N GLY A 73 14.86 13.95 5.39
CA GLY A 73 14.58 12.56 5.00
C GLY A 73 13.73 11.81 6.03
N VAL A 74 14.03 11.97 7.31
CA VAL A 74 13.23 11.40 8.42
C VAL A 74 11.82 12.00 8.47
N LEU A 75 11.68 13.30 8.24
CA LEU A 75 10.38 13.96 8.19
C LEU A 75 9.55 13.45 7.00
N ALA A 76 10.18 13.22 5.85
CA ALA A 76 9.52 12.66 4.67
C ALA A 76 9.11 11.19 4.85
N SER A 77 9.89 10.37 5.55
CA SER A 77 9.57 8.96 5.76
C SER A 77 8.42 8.75 6.75
N ARG A 78 8.26 9.63 7.75
CA ARG A 78 7.22 9.48 8.78
C ARG A 78 5.80 9.41 8.20
N PRO A 79 5.31 10.38 7.38
CA PRO A 79 4.00 10.27 6.74
C PRO A 79 3.89 9.05 5.84
N PHE A 80 4.96 8.70 5.13
CA PHE A 80 4.98 7.52 4.25
C PHE A 80 4.69 6.23 5.00
N HIS A 81 5.09 6.11 6.27
CA HIS A 81 4.79 4.96 7.11
C HIS A 81 3.50 5.10 7.94
N ALA A 82 3.17 6.30 8.43
CA ALA A 82 2.02 6.52 9.30
C ALA A 82 0.67 6.47 8.56
N ILE A 83 0.61 6.98 7.33
CA ILE A 83 -0.63 6.99 6.55
C ILE A 83 -1.11 5.58 6.17
N PRO A 84 -0.25 4.64 5.71
CA PRO A 84 -0.65 3.25 5.50
C PRO A 84 -1.30 2.62 6.74
N ASP A 85 -0.75 2.85 7.94
CA ASP A 85 -1.32 2.29 9.15
C ASP A 85 -2.75 2.76 9.42
N PHE A 86 -3.06 4.03 9.09
CA PHE A 86 -4.40 4.59 9.17
C PHE A 86 -5.33 3.99 8.11
N ILE A 87 -4.87 3.85 6.87
CA ILE A 87 -5.68 3.31 5.76
C ILE A 87 -6.01 1.83 5.98
N LEU A 88 -5.04 1.07 6.49
CA LEU A 88 -5.15 -0.38 6.69
C LEU A 88 -5.82 -0.75 8.03
N GLU A 89 -6.14 0.25 8.86
CA GLU A 89 -6.76 0.08 10.17
C GLU A 89 -8.04 -0.78 10.13
N PRO A 90 -8.97 -0.60 9.16
CA PRO A 90 -10.16 -1.45 9.06
C PRO A 90 -9.82 -2.92 8.78
N LEU A 91 -8.80 -3.18 7.95
CA LEU A 91 -8.37 -4.54 7.62
C LEU A 91 -7.77 -5.24 8.84
N LYS A 92 -7.09 -4.49 9.72
CA LYS A 92 -6.53 -5.01 10.98
C LYS A 92 -7.59 -5.35 12.02
N ARG A 93 -8.76 -4.67 12.00
CA ARG A 93 -9.87 -4.94 12.93
C ARG A 93 -10.73 -6.15 12.55
N THR A 94 -10.76 -6.47 11.26
CA THR A 94 -11.55 -7.59 10.72
C THR A 94 -10.80 -8.92 10.69
N ALA A 95 -9.49 -8.89 10.97
CA ALA A 95 -8.64 -10.07 11.13
C ALA A 95 -8.67 -10.57 12.58
#